data_AF-A0A2G2K2S9-F1
#
_entry.id   AF-A0A2G2K2S9-F1
#
_cell.length_a   1.000
_cell.length_b   1.000
_cell.length_c   1.000
_cell.angle_alpha   90.00
_cell.angle_beta   90.00
_cell.angle_gamma   90.00
#
_symmetry.space_group_name_H-M   'P 1'
#
loop_
_entity.id
_entity.type
_entity.pdbx_description
1 polymer ?
#
loop_
_entity_poly.entity_id
_entity_poly.type
_entity_poly.pdbx_seq_one_letter_code
_entity_poly.pdbx_strand_id
1 'polypeptide(L)' 'IMDDEIQFIDITDGALFYHADYITPGWAKTKQRTTEIGDHIFYRWDVK' A
#
# COMPACT_ATOMS: atom_id res chain seq x y z
N ILE A 1 30.54 5.07 -18.22
CA ILE A 1 29.91 4.41 -17.06
C ILE A 1 28.46 4.83 -17.15
N MET A 2 27.56 3.91 -17.52
CA MET A 2 26.13 4.19 -17.57
C MET A 2 25.62 4.01 -16.14
N ASP A 3 25.24 5.10 -15.50
CA ASP A 3 24.51 5.07 -14.24
C ASP A 3 23.10 4.56 -14.54
N ASP A 4 22.93 3.24 -14.56
CA ASP A 4 21.61 2.61 -14.51
C ASP A 4 21.03 2.87 -13.11
N GLU A 5 20.47 4.07 -12.92
CA GLU A 5 19.62 4.36 -11.77
C GLU A 5 18.38 3.47 -11.88
N ILE A 6 18.40 2.36 -11.14
CA ILE A 6 17.20 1.53 -10.95
C ILE A 6 16.16 2.42 -10.26
N GLN A 7 15.17 2.87 -11.03
CA GLN A 7 14.01 3.58 -10.50
C GLN A 7 13.25 2.63 -9.57
N PHE A 8 13.35 2.85 -8.27
CA PHE A 8 12.58 2.09 -7.29
C PHE A 8 11.13 2.58 -7.33
N ILE A 9 10.26 1.76 -7.92
CA ILE A 9 8.82 2.03 -7.99
C ILE A 9 8.16 1.46 -6.73
N ASP A 10 7.58 2.33 -5.92
CA ASP A 10 6.71 1.91 -4.83
C ASP A 10 5.33 1.55 -5.38
N ILE A 11 5.13 0.27 -5.66
CA ILE A 11 3.86 -0.28 -6.18
C ILE A 11 2.71 -0.20 -5.17
N THR A 12 2.99 0.17 -3.92
CA THR A 12 1.99 0.28 -2.85
C THR A 12 1.53 1.71 -2.58
N ASP A 13 2.14 2.69 -3.27
CA ASP A 13 1.83 4.12 -3.15
C ASP A 13 1.90 4.64 -1.69
N GLY A 14 3.00 4.31 -1.01
CA GLY A 14 3.30 4.74 0.35
C GLY A 14 2.53 3.98 1.43
N ALA A 15 2.14 2.73 1.19
CA ALA A 15 1.40 1.95 2.16
C ALA A 15 2.25 1.57 3.38
N LEU A 16 1.65 1.65 4.57
CA LEU A 16 2.26 1.23 5.84
C LEU A 16 1.43 0.15 6.54
N PHE A 17 0.24 -0.16 6.01
CA PHE A 17 -0.67 -1.17 6.55
C PHE A 17 -1.23 -2.02 5.41
N TYR A 18 -1.56 -3.28 5.71
CA TYR A 18 -2.26 -4.16 4.77
C TYR A 18 -3.07 -5.21 5.50
N HIS A 19 -4.08 -5.77 4.84
CA HIS A 19 -4.80 -6.97 5.31
C HIS A 19 -5.20 -7.86 4.13
N ALA A 20 -5.50 -9.14 4.41
CA ALA A 20 -6.02 -10.03 3.38
C ALA A 20 -7.50 -9.72 3.07
N ASP A 21 -7.92 -9.82 1.82
CA ASP A 21 -9.26 -9.44 1.33
C ASP A 21 -10.41 -10.22 2.02
N TYR A 22 -10.14 -11.44 2.49
CA TYR A 22 -11.07 -12.29 3.23
C TYR A 22 -11.21 -11.92 4.72
N ILE A 23 -10.50 -10.90 5.22
CA ILE A 23 -10.72 -10.32 6.55
C ILE A 23 -11.00 -8.82 6.46
N THR A 24 -11.73 -8.26 7.43
CA THR A 24 -11.95 -6.80 7.51
C THR A 24 -11.65 -6.31 8.92
N PRO A 25 -10.41 -5.87 9.18
CA PRO A 25 -10.04 -5.40 10.51
C PRO A 25 -10.68 -4.04 10.81
N GLY A 26 -11.02 -3.80 12.08
CA GLY A 26 -11.71 -2.58 12.50
C GLY A 26 -10.94 -1.28 12.24
N TRP A 27 -9.62 -1.35 12.03
CA TRP A 27 -8.79 -0.19 11.68
C TRP A 27 -8.85 0.19 10.20
N ALA A 28 -9.29 -0.70 9.30
CA ALA A 28 -9.26 -0.46 7.85
C ALA A 28 -10.08 0.78 7.45
N LYS A 29 -11.21 1.00 8.13
CA LYS A 29 -12.07 2.19 7.93
C LYS A 29 -11.44 3.52 8.37
N THR A 30 -10.29 3.49 9.04
CA THR A 30 -9.60 4.68 9.58
C THR A 30 -8.38 5.08 8.76
N LYS A 31 -8.18 4.45 7.60
CA LYS A 31 -6.99 4.58 6.74
C LYS A 31 -7.42 4.73 5.29
N GLN A 32 -6.58 5.37 4.50
CA GLN A 32 -6.81 5.52 3.07
C GLN A 32 -6.29 4.26 2.35
N ARG A 33 -7.17 3.53 1.66
CA ARG A 33 -6.77 2.43 0.77
C ARG A 33 -5.93 2.99 -0.39
N THR A 34 -4.80 2.35 -0.67
CA THR A 34 -3.90 2.73 -1.78
C THR A 34 -4.09 1.83 -2.99
N THR A 35 -3.87 0.51 -2.81
CA THR A 35 -3.94 -0.48 -3.89
C THR A 35 -4.38 -1.85 -3.33
N GLU A 36 -4.58 -2.82 -4.22
CA GLU A 36 -4.75 -4.23 -3.88
C GLU A 36 -3.86 -5.06 -4.81
N ILE A 37 -3.07 -5.97 -4.24
CA ILE A 37 -2.10 -6.81 -4.97
C ILE A 37 -2.24 -8.24 -4.47
N GLY A 38 -2.70 -9.12 -5.36
CA GLY A 38 -3.15 -10.46 -4.95
C GLY A 38 -4.23 -10.34 -3.88
N ASP A 39 -4.16 -11.20 -2.87
CA ASP A 39 -5.16 -11.24 -1.79
C ASP A 39 -4.99 -10.12 -0.75
N HIS A 40 -4.12 -9.12 -0.98
CA HIS A 40 -3.79 -8.09 0.02
C HIS A 40 -4.26 -6.70 -0.40
N ILE A 41 -4.98 -6.04 0.50
CA ILE A 41 -5.40 -4.64 0.37
C ILE A 41 -4.46 -3.76 1.20
N PHE A 42 -3.88 -2.74 0.56
CA PHE A 42 -2.88 -1.85 1.14
C PHE A 42 -3.47 -0.49 1.53
N TYR A 43 -2.90 0.14 2.56
CA TYR A 43 -3.36 1.40 3.11
C TYR A 43 -2.22 2.29 3.57
N ARG A 44 -2.46 3.61 3.55
CA ARG A 44 -1.61 4.64 4.15
C ARG A 44 -2.37 5.45 5.20
N TRP A 45 -1.65 6.34 5.90
CA TRP A 45 -2.28 7.32 6.76
C TRP A 45 -3.22 8.21 5.97
N ASP A 46 -4.32 8.60 6.60
CA ASP A 46 -5.21 9.59 6.02
C ASP A 46 -4.47 10.94 5.99
N VAL A 47 -4.44 11.58 4.82
CA VAL A 47 -3.79 12.88 4.64
C VAL A 47 -4.87 13.93 4.91
N LYS A 48 -4.71 14.70 5.99
CA LYS A 48 -5.62 15.82 6.29
C LYS A 48 -5.50 16.93 5.26
#